data_AF-A0AAD6ZUS2-F1
#
_entry.id   AF-A0AAD6ZUS2-F1
#
_cell.length_a   1.000
_cell.length_b   1.000
_cell.length_c   1.000
_cell.angle_alpha   90.00
_cell.angle_beta   90.00
_cell.angle_gamma   90.00
#
_symmetry.space_group_name_H-M   'P 1'
#
loop_
_entity.id
_entity.type
_entity.pdbx_description
1 polymer ?
#
loop_
_entity_poly.entity_id
_entity_poly.type
_entity_poly.pdbx_seq_one_letter_code
_entity_poly.pdbx_strand_id
1 'polypeptide(L)'
;MDFLTQSFIPVYADPTVKQLGACSMIIGGAILYLKPDEAWPHCATCGHPLVPLVQLNASSEATPAAFRALIPSPIPVDRNQATMVQLFVCPHEDCYDTSTGYSTNTRSWLVRVATVPMLPPVNGTAQSAARAKIEQSTGFLPVHVVEAWAAGKEETLDQELCWGQDDSEEFYAAHEPEPGLKLLGHTVRGKYYCSDDECPRAGPHKHDPGRRELIQLGDLHCEWGEDEALGMMATLGNTWIEQCVDHPEVLTLTMSGNW
;
A
#
# COMPACT_ATOMS: atom_id res chain seq x y z
N MET A 1 18.96 -4.93 13.76
CA MET A 1 17.49 -5.03 13.74
C MET A 1 17.18 -6.09 12.72
N ASP A 2 16.57 -7.19 13.13
CA ASP A 2 16.14 -8.22 12.18
C ASP A 2 14.97 -7.64 11.39
N PHE A 3 15.22 -7.24 10.15
CA PHE A 3 14.15 -6.97 9.21
C PHE A 3 13.42 -8.30 8.97
N LEU A 4 12.08 -8.24 8.88
CA LEU A 4 11.32 -9.44 8.52
C LEU A 4 11.64 -9.76 7.06
N THR A 5 12.49 -10.76 6.87
CA THR A 5 12.93 -11.26 5.56
C THR A 5 11.84 -12.10 4.88
N GLN A 6 10.92 -12.66 5.66
CA GLN A 6 9.79 -13.44 5.13
C GLN A 6 8.72 -12.52 4.52
N SER A 7 8.46 -12.67 3.22
CA SER A 7 7.33 -12.04 2.53
C SER A 7 6.05 -12.89 2.59
N PHE A 8 4.92 -12.26 2.24
CA PHE A 8 3.63 -12.92 2.10
C PHE A 8 2.95 -12.53 0.79
N ILE A 9 2.50 -13.53 0.04
CA ILE A 9 1.97 -13.39 -1.33
C ILE A 9 0.44 -13.54 -1.31
N PRO A 10 -0.31 -12.73 -2.09
CA PRO A 10 -1.77 -12.72 -2.05
C PRO A 10 -2.35 -14.04 -2.56
N VAL A 11 -3.40 -14.51 -1.88
CA VAL A 11 -4.32 -15.54 -2.39
C VAL A 11 -5.61 -14.84 -2.75
N TYR A 12 -5.86 -14.70 -4.06
CA TYR A 12 -7.03 -14.00 -4.56
C TYR A 12 -8.30 -14.84 -4.47
N ALA A 13 -9.42 -14.16 -4.18
CA ALA A 13 -10.76 -14.73 -4.24
C ALA A 13 -11.55 -14.17 -5.42
N ASP A 14 -12.69 -14.82 -5.70
CA ASP A 14 -13.68 -14.32 -6.64
C ASP A 14 -14.18 -12.92 -6.19
N PRO A 15 -14.12 -11.89 -7.06
CA PRO A 15 -14.50 -10.51 -6.76
C PRO A 15 -16.00 -10.33 -6.42
N THR A 16 -16.81 -11.38 -6.57
CA THR A 16 -18.20 -11.39 -6.09
C THR A 16 -18.30 -11.37 -4.56
N VAL A 17 -17.23 -11.70 -3.83
CA VAL A 17 -17.13 -11.56 -2.36
C VAL A 17 -16.80 -10.11 -2.00
N LYS A 18 -17.84 -9.32 -1.72
CA LYS A 18 -17.74 -7.84 -1.60
C LYS A 18 -17.56 -7.30 -0.19
N GLN A 19 -17.31 -8.14 0.81
CA GLN A 19 -17.25 -7.70 2.20
C GLN A 19 -15.90 -8.00 2.82
N LEU A 20 -15.23 -6.92 3.25
CA LEU A 20 -13.93 -6.96 3.89
C LEU A 20 -13.96 -7.70 5.25
N GLY A 21 -15.14 -7.95 5.81
CA GLY A 21 -15.32 -8.77 7.00
C GLY A 21 -14.84 -10.22 6.85
N ALA A 22 -14.76 -10.72 5.62
CA ALA A 22 -14.34 -12.08 5.31
C ALA A 22 -12.98 -12.16 4.59
N CYS A 23 -12.36 -11.03 4.26
CA CYS A 23 -11.16 -10.98 3.41
C CYS A 23 -10.05 -10.17 4.08
N SER A 24 -8.80 -10.39 3.67
CA SER A 24 -7.68 -9.61 4.18
C SER A 24 -7.57 -8.23 3.55
N MET A 25 -7.80 -8.09 2.24
CA MET A 25 -7.57 -6.83 1.54
C MET A 25 -8.49 -6.70 0.32
N ILE A 26 -8.91 -5.47 0.04
CA ILE A 26 -9.54 -5.08 -1.22
C ILE A 26 -8.61 -4.12 -1.95
N ILE A 27 -8.44 -4.35 -3.24
CA ILE A 27 -7.67 -3.51 -4.15
C ILE A 27 -8.66 -2.90 -5.15
N GLY A 28 -8.55 -1.58 -5.34
CA GLY A 28 -9.42 -0.84 -6.24
C GLY A 28 -10.91 -0.88 -5.84
N GLY A 29 -11.77 -0.75 -6.84
CA GLY A 29 -13.22 -0.76 -6.68
C GLY A 29 -13.81 0.50 -6.04
N ALA A 30 -15.14 0.56 -6.01
CA ALA A 30 -15.90 1.69 -5.49
C ALA A 30 -16.31 1.54 -4.01
N ILE A 31 -15.94 0.42 -3.38
CA ILE A 31 -16.25 0.15 -1.98
C ILE A 31 -15.22 0.90 -1.14
N LEU A 32 -15.67 1.66 -0.15
CA LEU A 32 -14.80 2.44 0.69
C LEU A 32 -15.26 2.38 2.14
N TYR A 33 -14.37 2.01 3.05
CA TYR A 33 -14.60 2.00 4.49
C TYR A 33 -14.05 3.30 5.11
N LEU A 34 -14.94 4.17 5.57
CA LEU A 34 -14.60 5.38 6.32
C LEU A 34 -15.36 5.36 7.66
N LYS A 35 -14.93 6.20 8.60
CA LYS A 35 -15.72 6.47 9.81
C LYS A 35 -17.05 7.14 9.43
N PRO A 36 -18.10 7.02 10.28
CA PRO A 36 -19.31 7.80 10.12
C PRO A 36 -18.97 9.30 10.02
N ASP A 37 -19.63 10.00 9.08
CA ASP A 37 -19.46 11.43 8.80
C ASP A 37 -18.05 11.87 8.35
N GLU A 38 -17.15 10.92 8.11
CA GLU A 38 -15.83 11.23 7.57
C GLU A 38 -15.94 11.69 6.11
N ALA A 39 -15.32 12.84 5.83
CA ALA A 39 -15.25 13.38 4.48
C ALA A 39 -14.44 12.47 3.55
N TRP A 40 -14.85 12.42 2.29
CA TRP A 40 -14.08 11.71 1.26
C TRP A 40 -12.68 12.36 1.12
N PRO A 41 -11.58 11.58 1.06
CA PRO A 41 -10.24 12.14 0.88
C PRO A 41 -10.06 12.86 -0.46
N HIS A 42 -9.43 14.04 -0.47
CA HIS A 42 -9.19 14.80 -1.70
C HIS A 42 -7.70 14.97 -1.96
N CYS A 43 -7.33 14.99 -3.24
CA CYS A 43 -5.98 15.29 -3.69
C CYS A 43 -5.59 16.71 -3.26
N ALA A 44 -4.45 16.84 -2.57
CA ALA A 44 -3.96 18.14 -2.12
C ALA A 44 -3.55 19.04 -3.31
N THR A 45 -3.21 18.45 -4.46
CA THR A 45 -2.75 19.16 -5.65
C THR A 45 -3.91 19.73 -6.48
N CYS A 46 -4.90 18.90 -6.83
CA CYS A 46 -5.98 19.30 -7.75
C CYS A 46 -7.37 19.37 -7.11
N GLY A 47 -7.51 18.97 -5.84
CA GLY A 47 -8.80 18.93 -5.15
C GLY A 47 -9.79 17.91 -5.72
N HIS A 48 -9.36 16.98 -6.57
CA HIS A 48 -10.20 15.86 -7.02
C HIS A 48 -10.34 14.83 -5.87
N PRO A 49 -11.53 14.21 -5.69
CA PRO A 49 -11.66 13.06 -4.80
C PRO A 49 -10.63 11.97 -5.14
N LEU A 50 -9.92 11.46 -4.13
CA LEU A 50 -8.99 10.34 -4.32
C LEU A 50 -9.76 9.04 -4.50
N VAL A 51 -9.26 8.13 -5.33
CA VAL A 51 -9.81 6.78 -5.48
C VAL A 51 -9.14 5.84 -4.48
N PRO A 52 -9.88 4.92 -3.84
CA PRO A 52 -9.27 3.91 -3.00
C PRO A 52 -8.49 2.92 -3.87
N LEU A 53 -7.23 2.68 -3.51
CA LEU A 53 -6.37 1.72 -4.18
C LEU A 53 -6.14 0.49 -3.31
N VAL A 54 -5.83 0.67 -2.03
CA VAL A 54 -5.67 -0.44 -1.07
C VAL A 54 -6.54 -0.18 0.15
N GLN A 55 -7.24 -1.22 0.60
CA GLN A 55 -7.91 -1.27 1.89
C GLN A 55 -7.62 -2.64 2.52
N LEU A 56 -6.60 -2.69 3.37
CA LEU A 56 -6.16 -3.90 4.07
C LEU A 56 -6.69 -3.92 5.51
N ASN A 57 -7.35 -5.01 5.89
CA ASN A 57 -7.92 -5.25 7.21
C ASN A 57 -6.89 -5.84 8.17
N ALA A 58 -6.12 -4.98 8.84
CA ALA A 58 -5.10 -5.40 9.80
C ALA A 58 -5.68 -6.04 11.07
N SER A 59 -7.01 -6.08 11.24
CA SER A 59 -7.68 -6.82 12.33
C SER A 59 -8.10 -8.23 11.91
N SER A 60 -8.10 -8.56 10.62
CA SER A 60 -8.48 -9.88 10.12
C SER A 60 -7.47 -10.95 10.52
N GLU A 61 -7.94 -12.16 10.83
CA GLU A 61 -7.06 -13.33 10.97
C GLU A 61 -6.47 -13.79 9.64
N ALA A 62 -7.10 -13.39 8.53
CA ALA A 62 -6.57 -13.67 7.20
C ALA A 62 -5.34 -12.82 6.87
N THR A 63 -5.07 -11.74 7.61
CA THR A 63 -3.83 -10.96 7.51
C THR A 63 -2.73 -11.58 8.37
N PRO A 64 -1.51 -11.79 7.85
CA PRO A 64 -0.40 -12.39 8.59
C PRO A 64 -0.16 -11.74 9.95
N ALA A 65 0.01 -12.56 10.99
CA ALA A 65 0.26 -12.09 12.36
C ALA A 65 1.51 -11.19 12.45
N ALA A 66 2.55 -11.51 11.66
CA ALA A 66 3.77 -10.72 11.57
C ALA A 66 3.49 -9.27 11.09
N PHE A 67 2.67 -9.11 10.06
CA PHE A 67 2.24 -7.80 9.58
C PHE A 67 1.40 -7.06 10.63
N ARG A 68 0.42 -7.75 11.23
CA ARG A 68 -0.47 -7.14 12.24
C ARG A 68 0.29 -6.60 13.45
N ALA A 69 1.37 -7.27 13.86
CA ALA A 69 2.22 -6.84 14.96
C ALA A 69 2.94 -5.50 14.71
N LEU A 70 3.07 -5.07 13.45
CA LEU A 70 3.72 -3.82 13.07
C LEU A 70 2.76 -2.64 12.96
N ILE A 71 1.45 -2.87 12.96
CA ILE A 71 0.46 -1.80 12.82
C ILE A 71 0.20 -1.16 14.19
N PRO A 72 0.46 0.16 14.37
CA PRO A 72 0.49 0.82 15.68
C PRO A 72 -0.88 1.05 16.35
N SER A 73 -1.98 0.61 15.74
CA SER A 73 -3.30 0.78 16.33
C SER A 73 -3.70 -0.48 17.09
N PRO A 74 -4.19 -0.38 18.34
CA PRO A 74 -4.76 -1.54 19.02
C PRO A 74 -5.88 -2.09 18.13
N ILE A 75 -5.81 -3.40 17.86
CA ILE A 75 -6.90 -4.13 17.21
C ILE A 75 -8.16 -3.82 18.03
N PRO A 76 -9.24 -3.31 17.40
CA PRO A 76 -10.41 -2.85 18.14
C PRO A 76 -10.96 -3.99 18.99
N VAL A 77 -11.32 -3.68 20.25
CA VAL A 77 -12.00 -4.64 21.12
C VAL A 77 -13.42 -4.92 20.60
N ASP A 78 -14.03 -3.92 19.95
CA ASP A 78 -15.32 -4.05 19.29
C ASP A 78 -15.16 -4.81 17.96
N ARG A 79 -15.78 -5.99 17.88
CA ARG A 79 -15.80 -6.83 16.67
C ARG A 79 -16.49 -6.19 15.48
N ASN A 80 -17.21 -5.08 15.69
CA ASN A 80 -17.82 -4.28 14.63
C ASN A 80 -16.87 -3.21 14.06
N GLN A 81 -15.62 -3.17 14.51
CA GLN A 81 -14.60 -2.25 14.01
C GLN A 81 -13.39 -3.04 13.51
N ALA A 82 -12.67 -2.45 12.56
CA ALA A 82 -11.37 -2.94 12.13
C ALA A 82 -10.37 -1.80 12.02
N THR A 83 -9.13 -2.12 12.35
CA THR A 83 -7.96 -1.32 11.95
C THR A 83 -7.65 -1.60 10.49
N MET A 84 -7.65 -0.54 9.69
CA MET A 84 -7.40 -0.55 8.26
C MET A 84 -6.09 0.14 7.94
N VAL A 85 -5.29 -0.46 7.05
CA VAL A 85 -4.27 0.26 6.29
C VAL A 85 -4.90 0.64 4.96
N GLN A 86 -4.91 1.93 4.65
CA GLN A 86 -5.58 2.45 3.45
C GLN A 86 -4.61 3.28 2.62
N LEU A 87 -4.64 3.05 1.31
CA LEU A 87 -4.01 3.91 0.31
C LEU A 87 -5.07 4.43 -0.64
N PHE A 88 -5.07 5.75 -0.82
CA PHE A 88 -5.86 6.46 -1.80
C PHE A 88 -4.93 7.16 -2.78
N VAL A 89 -5.30 7.20 -4.06
CA VAL A 89 -4.50 7.84 -5.11
C VAL A 89 -5.35 8.79 -5.95
N CYS A 90 -4.71 9.81 -6.53
CA CYS A 90 -5.35 10.74 -7.42
C CYS A 90 -5.44 10.10 -8.81
N PRO A 91 -6.62 10.05 -9.43
CA PRO A 91 -6.78 9.40 -10.73
C PRO A 91 -6.30 10.27 -11.91
N HIS A 92 -5.84 11.50 -11.68
CA HIS A 92 -5.28 12.36 -12.72
C HIS A 92 -3.76 12.14 -12.84
N GLU A 93 -3.31 11.71 -14.02
CA GLU A 93 -1.90 11.40 -14.34
C GLU A 93 -0.96 12.57 -14.03
N ASP A 94 -1.33 13.81 -14.41
CA ASP A 94 -0.52 15.00 -14.15
C ASP A 94 -0.23 15.24 -12.66
N CYS A 95 -1.14 14.82 -11.77
CA CYS A 95 -0.93 14.98 -10.33
C CYS A 95 0.13 14.02 -9.81
N TYR A 96 0.24 12.85 -10.43
CA TYR A 96 1.18 11.82 -10.05
C TYR A 96 2.60 12.22 -10.50
N ASP A 97 2.77 12.65 -11.74
CA ASP A 97 4.05 13.15 -12.28
C ASP A 97 4.56 14.40 -11.56
N THR A 98 3.66 15.27 -11.12
CA THR A 98 4.05 16.45 -10.33
C THR A 98 4.54 16.05 -8.92
N SER A 99 4.06 14.93 -8.39
CA SER A 99 4.39 14.45 -7.03
C SER A 99 5.71 13.70 -6.96
N THR A 100 6.16 13.09 -8.07
CA THR A 100 7.48 12.42 -8.14
C THR A 100 8.65 13.40 -8.18
N GLY A 101 8.38 14.69 -8.44
CA GLY A 101 9.39 15.72 -8.64
C GLY A 101 9.90 16.44 -7.39
N TYR A 102 9.04 16.84 -6.44
CA TYR A 102 9.44 17.75 -5.35
C TYR A 102 8.51 17.70 -4.11
N SER A 103 9.10 17.56 -2.91
CA SER A 103 8.69 18.11 -1.60
C SER A 103 7.18 18.11 -1.21
N THR A 104 6.83 17.13 -0.35
CA THR A 104 5.92 17.11 0.83
C THR A 104 4.53 17.79 0.88
N ASN A 105 4.24 18.86 0.14
CA ASN A 105 2.99 19.64 0.27
C ASN A 105 1.92 19.32 -0.78
N THR A 106 2.27 18.63 -1.86
CA THR A 106 1.38 18.26 -2.96
C THR A 106 1.25 16.75 -3.02
N ARG A 107 0.49 16.17 -2.09
CA ARG A 107 0.27 14.72 -2.05
C ARG A 107 -0.87 14.34 -2.97
N SER A 108 -0.54 13.70 -4.08
CA SER A 108 -1.51 13.03 -4.98
C SER A 108 -2.00 11.69 -4.44
N TRP A 109 -1.55 11.29 -3.24
CA TRP A 109 -2.01 10.10 -2.54
C TRP A 109 -2.21 10.36 -1.05
N LEU A 110 -2.86 9.43 -0.37
CA LEU A 110 -3.00 9.38 1.08
C LEU A 110 -2.79 7.95 1.55
N VAL A 111 -1.73 7.72 2.33
CA VAL A 111 -1.54 6.48 3.09
C VAL A 111 -1.88 6.76 4.55
N ARG A 112 -2.64 5.86 5.18
CA ARG A 112 -2.98 5.99 6.61
C ARG A 112 -3.36 4.67 7.26
N VAL A 113 -3.33 4.69 8.59
CA VAL A 113 -3.99 3.69 9.44
C VAL A 113 -5.26 4.30 10.04
N ALA A 114 -6.39 3.62 9.95
CA ALA A 114 -7.66 4.10 10.48
C ALA A 114 -8.48 2.97 11.10
N THR A 115 -9.09 3.22 12.26
CA THR A 115 -10.15 2.36 12.80
C THR A 115 -11.49 2.73 12.18
N VAL A 116 -12.14 1.79 11.50
CA VAL A 116 -13.41 2.01 10.77
C VAL A 116 -14.45 0.96 11.19
N PRO A 117 -15.75 1.26 11.07
CA PRO A 117 -16.79 0.24 11.24
C PRO A 117 -16.72 -0.81 10.12
N MET A 118 -16.92 -2.08 10.47
CA MET A 118 -16.98 -3.23 9.56
C MET A 118 -18.39 -3.47 9.00
N LEU A 119 -19.34 -2.62 9.36
CA LEU A 119 -20.66 -2.61 8.74
C LEU A 119 -20.55 -2.19 7.27
N PRO A 120 -21.49 -2.61 6.41
CA PRO A 120 -21.53 -2.13 5.03
C PRO A 120 -21.43 -0.60 5.01
N PRO A 121 -20.56 -0.03 4.16
CA PRO A 121 -20.36 1.41 4.17
C PRO A 121 -21.68 2.12 3.88
N VAL A 122 -22.18 2.86 4.87
CA VAL A 122 -23.35 3.70 4.72
C VAL A 122 -22.86 5.02 4.14
N ASN A 123 -23.02 5.19 2.82
CA ASN A 123 -22.60 6.42 2.17
C ASN A 123 -23.48 7.58 2.65
N GLY A 124 -22.87 8.52 3.38
CA GLY A 124 -23.48 9.82 3.61
C GLY A 124 -23.70 10.59 2.30
N THR A 125 -24.44 11.70 2.35
CA THR A 125 -24.69 12.54 1.17
C THR A 125 -23.41 13.05 0.52
N ALA A 126 -22.42 13.47 1.32
CA ALA A 126 -21.11 13.93 0.84
C ALA A 126 -20.28 12.82 0.17
N GLN A 127 -20.28 11.62 0.75
CA GLN A 127 -19.58 10.45 0.18
C GLN A 127 -20.23 10.00 -1.13
N SER A 128 -21.57 10.05 -1.20
CA SER A 128 -22.31 9.76 -2.44
C SER A 128 -21.99 10.75 -3.56
N ALA A 129 -21.88 12.05 -3.25
CA ALA A 129 -21.52 13.07 -4.23
C ALA A 129 -20.08 12.91 -4.74
N ALA A 130 -19.13 12.62 -3.84
CA ALA A 130 -17.73 12.36 -4.21
C ALA A 130 -17.61 11.13 -5.11
N ARG A 131 -18.31 10.04 -4.75
CA ARG A 131 -18.39 8.83 -5.56
C ARG A 131 -18.96 9.10 -6.95
N ALA A 132 -20.09 9.80 -7.05
CA ALA A 132 -20.68 10.15 -8.33
C ALA A 132 -19.72 10.99 -9.20
N LYS A 133 -18.94 11.89 -8.60
CA LYS A 133 -17.92 12.67 -9.29
C LYS A 133 -16.81 11.78 -9.87
N ILE A 134 -16.34 10.79 -9.11
CA ILE A 134 -15.34 9.81 -9.60
C ILE A 134 -15.92 8.99 -10.77
N GLU A 135 -17.12 8.45 -10.61
CA GLU A 135 -17.80 7.64 -11.63
C GLU A 135 -18.00 8.40 -12.95
N GLN A 136 -18.18 9.72 -12.91
CA GLN A 136 -18.35 10.57 -14.09
C GLN A 136 -17.04 10.99 -14.75
N SER A 137 -15.92 11.03 -14.02
CA SER A 137 -14.65 11.56 -14.52
C SER A 137 -13.69 10.47 -14.97
N THR A 138 -13.32 9.61 -14.02
CA THR A 138 -12.14 8.74 -14.12
C THR A 138 -12.51 7.28 -13.90
N GLY A 139 -13.64 7.01 -13.26
CA GLY A 139 -14.06 5.68 -12.87
C GLY A 139 -13.25 5.14 -11.70
N PHE A 140 -13.57 3.91 -11.31
CA PHE A 140 -12.82 3.16 -10.31
C PHE A 140 -12.01 2.07 -10.99
N LEU A 141 -10.88 1.73 -10.39
CA LEU A 141 -10.10 0.56 -10.79
C LEU A 141 -10.93 -0.72 -10.64
N PRO A 142 -10.64 -1.77 -11.44
CA PRO A 142 -11.18 -3.10 -11.20
C PRO A 142 -11.01 -3.52 -9.74
N VAL A 143 -12.01 -4.22 -9.20
CA VAL A 143 -11.95 -4.68 -7.82
C VAL A 143 -11.28 -6.04 -7.76
N HIS A 144 -10.30 -6.16 -6.87
CA HIS A 144 -9.64 -7.41 -6.54
C HIS A 144 -9.68 -7.65 -5.05
N VAL A 145 -9.80 -8.92 -4.68
CA VAL A 145 -10.00 -9.33 -3.29
C VAL A 145 -8.93 -10.32 -2.93
N VAL A 146 -8.11 -9.96 -1.94
CA VAL A 146 -7.18 -10.89 -1.32
C VAL A 146 -7.87 -11.50 -0.13
N GLU A 147 -8.23 -12.78 -0.26
CA GLU A 147 -8.89 -13.53 0.80
C GLU A 147 -7.92 -13.78 1.95
N ALA A 148 -6.74 -14.29 1.62
CA ALA A 148 -5.70 -14.68 2.56
C ALA A 148 -4.31 -14.43 1.96
N TRP A 149 -3.28 -14.73 2.73
CA TRP A 149 -1.89 -14.60 2.29
C TRP A 149 -1.14 -15.91 2.54
N ALA A 150 -0.41 -16.37 1.52
CA ALA A 150 0.51 -17.47 1.64
C ALA A 150 1.88 -16.96 2.10
N ALA A 151 2.59 -17.76 2.90
CA ALA A 151 4.00 -17.46 3.18
C ALA A 151 4.79 -17.56 1.86
N GLY A 152 5.52 -16.51 1.52
CA GLY A 152 6.48 -16.51 0.41
C GLY A 152 7.79 -17.20 0.80
N LYS A 153 8.88 -16.85 0.13
CA LYS A 153 10.23 -17.23 0.56
C LYS A 153 10.84 -16.20 1.50
N GLU A 154 11.94 -16.60 2.14
CA GLU A 154 12.81 -15.66 2.82
C GLU A 154 13.56 -14.83 1.77
N GLU A 155 13.51 -13.52 1.91
CA GLU A 155 14.08 -12.57 0.96
C GLU A 155 15.33 -11.90 1.55
N THR A 156 16.23 -11.49 0.67
CA THR A 156 17.32 -10.56 0.99
C THR A 156 17.11 -9.25 0.24
N LEU A 157 17.93 -8.24 0.55
CA LEU A 157 17.92 -6.99 -0.20
C LEU A 157 18.12 -7.26 -1.69
N ASP A 158 17.42 -6.49 -2.53
CA ASP A 158 17.60 -6.50 -3.97
C ASP A 158 19.10 -6.42 -4.31
N GLN A 159 19.56 -7.26 -5.25
CA GLN A 159 20.96 -7.34 -5.63
C GLN A 159 21.49 -5.96 -6.08
N GLU A 160 20.63 -5.12 -6.68
CA GLU A 160 20.99 -3.74 -7.06
C GLU A 160 21.35 -2.84 -5.88
N LEU A 161 20.98 -3.20 -4.65
CA LEU A 161 21.29 -2.48 -3.42
C LEU A 161 22.48 -3.09 -2.66
N CYS A 162 22.88 -4.31 -3.00
CA CYS A 162 23.89 -5.09 -2.28
C CYS A 162 25.31 -4.81 -2.78
N TRP A 163 25.65 -3.54 -3.04
CA TRP A 163 26.99 -3.14 -3.46
C TRP A 163 28.02 -3.52 -2.37
N GLY A 164 28.79 -4.58 -2.61
CA GLY A 164 29.88 -5.01 -1.73
C GLY A 164 29.53 -6.11 -0.72
N GLN A 165 28.46 -6.88 -0.91
CA GLN A 165 28.25 -8.14 -0.18
C GLN A 165 28.94 -9.32 -0.90
N ASP A 166 29.59 -10.20 -0.14
CA ASP A 166 30.33 -11.38 -0.64
C ASP A 166 29.42 -12.59 -0.95
N ASP A 167 28.11 -12.39 -0.97
CA ASP A 167 27.16 -13.47 -1.21
C ASP A 167 27.22 -13.97 -2.67
N SER A 168 27.10 -15.29 -2.84
CA SER A 168 27.13 -15.92 -4.17
C SER A 168 25.90 -15.57 -5.00
N GLU A 169 26.02 -15.53 -6.34
CA GLU A 169 24.89 -15.39 -7.26
C GLU A 169 23.78 -16.43 -6.99
N GLU A 170 24.16 -17.65 -6.59
CA GLU A 170 23.24 -18.74 -6.22
C GLU A 170 22.41 -18.41 -4.97
N PHE A 171 23.01 -17.71 -4.00
CA PHE A 171 22.31 -17.24 -2.80
C PHE A 171 21.27 -16.17 -3.16
N TYR A 172 21.66 -15.19 -3.99
CA TYR A 172 20.74 -14.15 -4.45
C TYR A 172 19.58 -14.72 -5.24
N ALA A 173 19.84 -15.63 -6.20
CA ALA A 173 18.78 -16.28 -6.95
C ALA A 173 17.76 -17.01 -6.05
N ALA A 174 18.24 -17.57 -4.91
CA ALA A 174 17.37 -18.25 -3.96
C ALA A 174 16.56 -17.29 -3.04
N HIS A 175 17.06 -16.07 -2.79
CA HIS A 175 16.47 -15.10 -1.84
C HIS A 175 16.07 -13.77 -2.50
N GLU A 176 16.01 -13.72 -3.82
CA GLU A 176 15.58 -12.54 -4.56
C GLU A 176 14.19 -12.10 -4.10
N PRO A 177 13.93 -10.82 -3.86
CA PRO A 177 12.59 -10.32 -3.57
C PRO A 177 11.51 -10.90 -4.49
N GLU A 178 10.40 -11.40 -3.93
CA GLU A 178 9.27 -11.84 -4.73
C GLU A 178 8.66 -10.64 -5.48
N PRO A 179 8.31 -10.80 -6.77
CA PRO A 179 7.73 -9.72 -7.54
C PRO A 179 6.26 -9.46 -7.18
N GLY A 180 5.76 -8.31 -7.62
CA GLY A 180 4.35 -7.96 -7.57
C GLY A 180 3.85 -7.57 -6.18
N LEU A 181 2.57 -7.84 -5.92
CA LEU A 181 1.94 -7.50 -4.66
C LEU A 181 2.40 -8.44 -3.55
N LYS A 182 2.91 -7.88 -2.44
CA LYS A 182 3.25 -8.66 -1.24
C LYS A 182 3.11 -7.84 0.04
N LEU A 183 3.02 -8.54 1.17
CA LEU A 183 3.24 -7.94 2.50
C LEU A 183 4.60 -8.33 3.03
N LEU A 184 5.30 -7.35 3.61
CA LEU A 184 6.63 -7.52 4.21
C LEU A 184 7.66 -8.08 3.21
N GLY A 185 8.86 -8.37 3.71
CA GLY A 185 10.00 -8.76 2.89
C GLY A 185 10.82 -7.54 2.46
N HIS A 186 11.50 -7.70 1.34
CA HIS A 186 12.35 -6.70 0.72
C HIS A 186 11.73 -6.19 -0.57
N THR A 187 11.81 -4.88 -0.81
CA THR A 187 11.26 -4.26 -2.01
C THR A 187 12.06 -4.66 -3.24
N VAL A 188 11.38 -4.97 -4.35
CA VAL A 188 11.95 -4.96 -5.69
C VAL A 188 12.15 -3.49 -6.08
N ARG A 189 13.40 -3.04 -6.26
CA ARG A 189 13.69 -1.63 -6.55
C ARG A 189 14.31 -1.47 -7.91
N GLY A 190 13.86 -0.43 -8.61
CA GLY A 190 14.60 0.08 -9.75
C GLY A 190 15.83 0.85 -9.32
N LYS A 191 16.70 1.12 -10.30
CA LYS A 191 17.95 1.88 -10.16
C LYS A 191 17.81 3.22 -9.44
N TYR A 192 16.63 3.85 -9.51
CA TYR A 192 16.36 5.12 -8.85
C TYR A 192 14.99 5.11 -8.20
N TYR A 193 14.87 5.80 -7.07
CA TYR A 193 13.62 5.88 -6.34
C TYR A 193 13.37 7.28 -5.79
N CYS A 194 12.10 7.58 -5.55
CA CYS A 194 11.61 8.78 -4.91
C CYS A 194 10.87 8.36 -3.62
N SER A 195 11.44 8.73 -2.47
CA SER A 195 10.84 8.57 -1.14
C SER A 195 10.89 9.90 -0.41
N ASP A 196 9.94 10.14 0.48
CA ASP A 196 10.18 11.08 1.57
C ASP A 196 11.19 10.40 2.51
N ASP A 197 12.50 10.38 2.23
CA ASP A 197 13.48 9.57 3.00
C ASP A 197 13.49 9.90 4.50
N GLU A 198 13.17 11.15 4.87
CA GLU A 198 13.20 11.61 6.25
C GLU A 198 11.90 11.30 7.01
N CYS A 199 12.03 10.72 8.21
CA CYS A 199 10.90 10.64 9.13
C CYS A 199 10.58 12.05 9.66
N PRO A 200 9.36 12.59 9.52
CA PRO A 200 9.01 13.93 10.00
C PRO A 200 9.08 14.07 11.53
N ARG A 201 9.21 12.95 12.26
CA ARG A 201 9.39 12.91 13.71
C ARG A 201 10.85 12.69 14.13
N ALA A 202 11.74 12.35 13.20
CA ALA A 202 13.17 12.36 13.47
C ALA A 202 13.60 13.82 13.61
N GLY A 203 14.02 14.21 14.82
CA GLY A 203 14.57 15.55 15.04
C GLY A 203 15.80 15.82 14.14
N PRO A 204 16.22 17.09 14.00
CA PRO A 204 17.18 17.55 12.97
C PRO A 204 18.60 16.95 13.01
N HIS A 205 18.88 16.01 13.92
CA HIS A 205 20.19 15.39 14.13
C HIS A 205 20.14 13.89 14.43
N LYS A 206 19.00 13.22 14.20
CA LYS A 206 18.94 11.77 14.32
C LYS A 206 19.27 11.13 12.97
N HIS A 207 20.11 10.10 13.01
CA HIS A 207 20.27 9.16 11.90
C HIS A 207 18.88 8.71 11.44
N ASP A 208 18.70 8.56 10.13
CA ASP A 208 17.48 7.99 9.54
C ASP A 208 17.16 6.69 10.28
N PRO A 209 16.00 6.59 10.95
CA PRO A 209 15.66 5.47 11.85
C PRO A 209 15.55 4.11 11.15
N GLY A 210 15.84 4.04 9.86
CA GLY A 210 15.59 2.88 9.03
C GLY A 210 14.11 2.79 8.69
N ARG A 211 13.84 2.32 7.49
CA ARG A 211 12.49 2.04 7.01
C ARG A 211 12.35 0.56 6.77
N ARG A 212 11.15 0.06 7.05
CA ARG A 212 10.75 -1.28 6.66
C ARG A 212 9.60 -1.20 5.69
N GLU A 213 9.59 -2.12 4.75
CA GLU A 213 8.49 -2.28 3.84
C GLU A 213 7.31 -2.95 4.56
N LEU A 214 6.11 -2.43 4.33
CA LEU A 214 4.87 -3.06 4.76
C LEU A 214 4.17 -3.75 3.59
N ILE A 215 4.05 -3.06 2.46
CA ILE A 215 3.25 -3.53 1.31
C ILE A 215 3.98 -3.14 0.01
N GLN A 216 4.32 -4.11 -0.83
CA GLN A 216 4.63 -3.86 -2.25
C GLN A 216 3.33 -3.88 -3.03
N LEU A 217 3.11 -2.92 -3.93
CA LEU A 217 1.88 -2.85 -4.72
C LEU A 217 2.04 -3.42 -6.13
N GLY A 218 3.28 -3.48 -6.63
CA GLY A 218 3.62 -3.97 -7.96
C GLY A 218 5.04 -3.58 -8.34
N ASP A 219 5.55 -4.20 -9.40
CA ASP A 219 6.82 -3.88 -10.04
C ASP A 219 6.72 -3.92 -11.58
N LEU A 220 7.79 -3.48 -12.25
CA LEU A 220 7.94 -3.46 -13.70
C LEU A 220 8.05 -4.87 -14.35
N HIS A 221 8.31 -5.92 -13.57
CA HIS A 221 8.48 -7.30 -14.03
C HIS A 221 7.20 -8.13 -13.95
N CYS A 222 6.16 -7.58 -13.35
CA CYS A 222 4.83 -8.14 -13.44
C CYS A 222 4.35 -8.07 -14.89
N GLU A 223 4.54 -9.16 -15.63
CA GLU A 223 3.75 -9.46 -16.81
C GLU A 223 2.32 -9.73 -16.33
N TRP A 224 1.54 -8.67 -16.09
CA TRP A 224 0.14 -8.71 -15.67
C TRP A 224 -0.79 -9.26 -16.78
N GLY A 225 -0.39 -10.34 -17.47
CA GLY A 225 -1.11 -10.94 -18.59
C GLY A 225 -2.43 -11.60 -18.21
N GLU A 226 -2.65 -11.88 -16.92
CA GLU A 226 -3.92 -12.40 -16.37
C GLU A 226 -4.48 -11.51 -15.24
N ASP A 227 -3.81 -10.40 -14.96
CA ASP A 227 -3.81 -9.77 -13.65
C ASP A 227 -4.06 -8.23 -13.81
N GLU A 228 -5.05 -7.89 -14.65
CA GLU A 228 -5.48 -6.53 -15.05
C GLU A 228 -6.06 -5.67 -13.90
N ALA A 229 -5.88 -6.08 -12.64
CA ALA A 229 -6.40 -5.41 -11.44
C ALA A 229 -6.08 -3.93 -11.33
N LEU A 230 -4.86 -3.62 -11.76
CA LEU A 230 -4.24 -2.33 -11.58
C LEU A 230 -3.90 -1.69 -12.92
N GLY A 231 -4.54 -2.09 -14.02
CA GLY A 231 -4.17 -1.72 -15.41
C GLY A 231 -4.05 -0.23 -15.76
N MET A 232 -4.46 0.70 -14.89
CA MET A 232 -4.16 2.15 -15.02
C MET A 232 -2.91 2.61 -14.24
N MET A 233 -2.25 1.71 -13.52
CA MET A 233 -1.04 1.93 -12.71
C MET A 233 0.24 1.53 -13.44
N ALA A 234 0.18 1.26 -14.75
CA ALA A 234 1.35 0.98 -15.59
C ALA A 234 2.42 2.10 -15.53
N THR A 235 2.05 3.29 -15.05
CA THR A 235 2.92 4.45 -14.83
C THR A 235 3.57 4.51 -13.45
N LEU A 236 3.16 3.69 -12.46
CA LEU A 236 3.63 3.83 -11.07
C LEU A 236 5.00 3.17 -10.81
N GLY A 237 5.53 2.40 -11.76
CA GLY A 237 6.78 1.65 -11.55
C GLY A 237 6.69 0.72 -10.33
N ASN A 238 7.81 0.45 -9.66
CA ASN A 238 7.76 -0.32 -8.43
C ASN A 238 7.32 0.59 -7.29
N THR A 239 6.17 0.31 -6.66
CA THR A 239 5.60 1.15 -5.60
C THR A 239 5.40 0.35 -4.33
N TRP A 240 5.76 0.90 -3.19
CA TRP A 240 5.59 0.26 -1.89
C TRP A 240 5.24 1.24 -0.77
N ILE A 241 4.62 0.72 0.29
CA ILE A 241 4.32 1.46 1.51
C ILE A 241 5.39 1.12 2.54
N GLU A 242 6.09 2.15 3.01
CA GLU A 242 7.11 2.05 4.05
C GLU A 242 6.57 2.52 5.39
N GLN A 243 7.16 1.98 6.45
CA GLN A 243 6.95 2.39 7.82
C GLN A 243 8.28 2.77 8.46
N CYS A 244 8.30 3.91 9.14
CA CYS A 244 9.42 4.30 9.98
C CYS A 244 9.53 3.32 11.17
N VAL A 245 10.73 2.78 11.39
CA VAL A 245 10.95 1.78 12.44
C VAL A 245 10.78 2.37 13.84
N ASP A 246 11.28 3.58 14.06
CA ASP A 246 11.17 4.30 15.35
C ASP A 246 9.80 4.93 15.58
N HIS A 247 9.05 5.22 14.51
CA HIS A 247 7.76 5.90 14.55
C HIS A 247 6.74 5.13 13.69
N PRO A 248 6.23 3.97 14.16
CA PRO A 248 5.40 3.08 13.35
C PRO A 248 4.10 3.70 12.81
N GLU A 249 3.63 4.80 13.39
CA GLU A 249 2.50 5.60 12.89
C GLU A 249 2.82 6.42 11.63
N VAL A 250 4.10 6.58 11.30
CA VAL A 250 4.56 7.28 10.10
C VAL A 250 4.64 6.27 8.97
N LEU A 251 3.70 6.40 8.03
CA LEU A 251 3.66 5.65 6.78
C LEU A 251 3.93 6.59 5.59
N THR A 252 4.66 6.07 4.62
CA THR A 252 5.02 6.78 3.39
C THR A 252 4.76 5.87 2.19
N LEU A 253 4.34 6.46 1.07
CA LEU A 253 4.35 5.76 -0.22
C LEU A 253 5.67 6.10 -0.92
N THR A 254 6.39 5.08 -1.34
CA THR A 254 7.67 5.19 -2.03
C THR A 254 7.54 4.55 -3.39
N MET A 255 8.25 5.09 -4.37
CA MET A 255 8.21 4.61 -5.74
C MET A 255 9.61 4.54 -6.33
N SER A 256 9.87 3.59 -7.21
CA SER A 256 11.09 3.52 -8.02
C SER A 256 10.80 3.31 -9.49
N GLY A 257 11.69 3.84 -10.31
CA GLY A 257 11.68 3.69 -11.76
C GLY A 257 13.04 3.25 -12.28
N ASN A 258 13.03 2.68 -13.49
CA ASN A 258 14.22 2.15 -14.16
C ASN A 258 14.86 3.13 -15.17
N TRP A 259 14.53 4.44 -15.12
CA TRP A 259 14.70 5.38 -16.25
C TRP A 259 15.93 5.19 -17.15
#